data_AF-A0A093J9Z2-F1
#
_entry.id   AF-A0A093J9Z2-F1
#
_cell.length_a   1.000
_cell.length_b   1.000
_cell.length_c   1.000
_cell.angle_alpha   90.00
_cell.angle_beta   90.00
_cell.angle_gamma   90.00
#
_symmetry.space_group_name_H-M   'P 1'
#
loop_
_entity.id
_entity.type
_entity.pdbx_description
1 polymer ?
#
loop_
_entity_poly.entity_id
_entity_poly.type
_entity_poly.pdbx_seq_one_letter_code
_entity_poly.pdbx_strand_id
1 'polypeptide(L)'
;GDYYMVKKLLEENSSGEMNINCVDVLGRNAVTITIENENLDILQLLLDYGCQSSDALLVAIDSEVVGAVDILLNHRPKRSSRPTIVKLMERIQNPEYSTTMDVAPVILAAHRNNYEILTMLLKQDISLPKPHAVGCECTLCTAKNKKDSLRHSRFRLDIYRCLASPALIMLTEEDPILRAFELSADLKELSLVEVEFRNDYEELAQQCKTFAKDLLAQARNSRELEVILNHTSSDEHVDKRGLLEERMNLSRLKLAIKYNQKEFVAQSNCQQFLNTVWFGQMAGYRRKHTCKKILTVLTVGIFWPVLSLCYLLAPKSQVGRIIHTPFMKFIIHGASYFTFLLLLNLYSLVYNENKKNTMGPALERIDYLLIIWLIGMVWSDVKRLWYDGLEDFLEESRNQLSFVMNSLYLATFALKVVAHNKFHDYAERKDWDAFHPTLVAEGLFAFANVLSYLRLFFMYTTSSILGPLQVNI
;
A
#
# COMPACT_ATOMS: atom_id res chain seq x y z
N GLY A 1 24.85 -22.30 -38.31
CA GLY A 1 23.86 -21.89 -39.32
C GLY A 1 23.73 -22.89 -40.47
N ASP A 2 24.79 -23.57 -40.90
CA ASP A 2 24.70 -24.50 -42.04
C ASP A 2 24.04 -25.84 -41.67
N TYR A 3 22.73 -25.93 -41.89
CA TYR A 3 21.92 -27.10 -41.57
C TYR A 3 22.37 -28.36 -42.34
N TYR A 4 22.70 -28.22 -43.64
CA TYR A 4 23.05 -29.35 -44.48
C TYR A 4 24.36 -29.99 -44.05
N MET A 5 25.37 -29.15 -43.75
CA MET A 5 26.66 -29.65 -43.28
C MET A 5 26.54 -30.32 -41.90
N VAL A 6 25.77 -29.74 -40.98
CA VAL A 6 25.55 -30.33 -39.65
C VAL A 6 24.83 -31.67 -39.77
N LYS A 7 23.80 -31.77 -40.62
CA LYS A 7 23.08 -33.02 -40.88
C LYS A 7 23.98 -34.09 -41.46
N LYS A 8 24.77 -33.76 -42.48
CA LYS A 8 25.72 -34.67 -43.10
C LYS A 8 26.74 -35.20 -42.09
N LEU A 9 27.31 -34.30 -41.27
CA LEU A 9 28.26 -34.68 -40.22
C LEU A 9 27.64 -35.59 -39.15
N LEU A 10 26.37 -35.37 -38.77
CA LEU A 10 25.67 -36.22 -37.81
C LEU A 10 25.32 -37.61 -38.39
N GLU A 11 24.96 -37.67 -39.68
CA GLU A 11 24.69 -38.93 -40.39
C GLU A 11 25.97 -39.77 -40.60
N GLU A 12 27.08 -39.12 -40.96
CA GLU A 12 28.38 -39.76 -41.16
C GLU A 12 29.01 -40.25 -39.85
N ASN A 13 28.63 -39.66 -38.71
CA ASN A 13 29.16 -40.00 -37.39
C ASN A 13 28.64 -41.33 -36.79
N SER A 14 28.08 -42.21 -37.62
CA SER A 14 27.68 -43.57 -37.24
C SER A 14 28.85 -44.46 -36.74
N SER A 15 30.09 -44.08 -37.05
CA SER A 15 31.34 -44.72 -36.60
C SER A 15 31.81 -44.29 -35.20
N GLY A 16 31.24 -43.23 -34.61
CA GLY A 16 31.55 -42.78 -33.25
C GLY A 16 32.86 -41.99 -33.09
N GLU A 17 33.45 -41.50 -34.18
CA GLU A 17 34.72 -40.75 -34.15
C GLU A 17 34.56 -39.32 -33.60
N MET A 18 33.40 -38.68 -33.78
CA MET A 18 33.14 -37.34 -33.25
C MET A 18 32.29 -37.37 -31.98
N ASN A 19 32.79 -36.72 -30.93
CA ASN A 19 32.00 -36.47 -29.73
C ASN A 19 30.97 -35.37 -30.00
N ILE A 20 29.69 -35.77 -30.06
CA ILE A 20 28.55 -34.87 -30.29
C ILE A 20 28.34 -33.90 -29.10
N ASN A 21 28.71 -34.32 -27.89
CA ASN A 21 28.64 -33.49 -26.68
C ASN A 21 29.96 -32.77 -26.40
N CYS A 22 30.68 -32.37 -27.45
CA CYS A 22 31.88 -31.57 -27.30
C CYS A 22 31.54 -30.17 -26.77
N VAL A 23 32.52 -29.57 -26.13
CA VAL A 23 32.42 -28.26 -25.50
C VAL A 23 33.49 -27.37 -26.12
N ASP A 24 33.11 -26.16 -26.50
CA ASP A 24 34.04 -25.14 -26.97
C ASP A 24 34.93 -24.60 -25.82
N VAL A 25 35.95 -23.80 -26.15
CA VAL A 25 36.86 -23.15 -25.19
C VAL A 25 36.11 -22.30 -24.17
N LEU A 26 34.92 -21.81 -24.53
CA LEU A 26 34.02 -21.03 -23.67
C LEU A 26 33.05 -21.88 -22.83
N GLY A 27 33.15 -23.21 -22.86
CA GLY A 27 32.24 -24.07 -22.08
C GLY A 27 30.87 -24.29 -22.72
N ARG A 28 30.68 -23.92 -24.00
CA ARG A 28 29.40 -24.04 -24.72
C ARG A 28 29.32 -25.34 -25.52
N ASN A 29 28.16 -25.99 -25.44
CA ASN A 29 27.82 -27.17 -26.24
C ASN A 29 27.20 -26.76 -27.59
N ALA A 30 27.13 -27.70 -28.53
CA ALA A 30 26.46 -27.47 -29.82
C ALA A 30 25.00 -26.99 -29.64
N VAL A 31 24.27 -27.58 -28.67
CA VAL A 31 22.89 -27.22 -28.35
C VAL A 31 22.77 -25.77 -27.85
N THR A 32 23.64 -25.35 -26.93
CA THR A 32 23.63 -23.96 -26.42
C THR A 32 23.95 -22.96 -27.53
N ILE A 33 24.89 -23.28 -28.43
CA ILE A 33 25.20 -22.42 -29.58
C ILE A 33 24.00 -22.31 -30.53
N THR A 34 23.27 -23.40 -30.76
CA THR A 34 22.07 -23.34 -31.61
C THR A 34 20.95 -22.52 -31.01
N ILE A 35 20.79 -22.57 -29.68
CA ILE A 35 19.79 -21.78 -28.95
C ILE A 35 20.16 -20.30 -28.95
N GLU A 36 21.40 -19.95 -28.64
CA GLU A 36 21.91 -18.56 -28.66
C GLU A 36 21.75 -17.90 -30.04
N ASN A 37 21.84 -18.69 -31.12
CA ASN A 37 21.69 -18.21 -32.48
C ASN A 37 20.29 -18.44 -33.07
N GLU A 38 19.29 -18.82 -32.25
CA GLU A 38 17.89 -19.05 -32.65
C GLU A 38 17.69 -20.02 -33.83
N ASN A 39 18.60 -20.98 -34.02
CA ASN A 39 18.50 -21.96 -35.11
C ASN A 39 17.67 -23.18 -34.69
N LEU A 40 16.34 -23.05 -34.78
CA LEU A 40 15.38 -24.07 -34.33
C LEU A 40 15.49 -25.40 -35.11
N ASP A 41 15.75 -25.36 -36.41
CA ASP A 41 15.87 -26.56 -37.26
C ASP A 41 17.08 -27.41 -36.85
N ILE A 42 18.21 -26.74 -36.58
CA ILE A 42 19.43 -27.42 -36.12
C ILE A 42 19.24 -27.94 -34.70
N LEU A 43 18.51 -27.21 -33.84
CA LEU A 43 18.17 -27.67 -32.50
C LEU A 43 17.36 -28.96 -32.53
N GLN A 44 16.30 -29.05 -33.35
CA GLN A 44 15.51 -30.27 -33.51
C GLN A 44 16.38 -31.44 -33.99
N LEU A 45 17.22 -31.18 -34.99
CA LEU A 45 18.15 -32.17 -35.52
C LEU A 45 19.10 -32.69 -34.43
N LEU A 46 19.74 -31.81 -33.66
CA LEU A 46 20.65 -32.19 -32.57
C LEU A 46 19.93 -33.03 -31.50
N LEU A 47 18.70 -32.66 -31.15
CA LEU A 47 17.89 -33.41 -30.19
C LEU A 47 17.51 -34.80 -30.74
N ASP A 48 17.18 -34.91 -32.03
CA ASP A 48 16.87 -36.18 -32.68
C ASP A 48 18.03 -37.19 -32.68
N TYR A 49 19.26 -36.69 -32.76
CA TYR A 49 20.50 -37.48 -32.66
C TYR A 49 20.95 -37.74 -31.22
N GLY A 50 20.19 -37.29 -30.21
CA GLY A 50 20.38 -37.66 -28.80
C GLY A 50 21.47 -36.86 -28.06
N CYS A 51 21.72 -35.61 -28.45
CA CYS A 51 22.56 -34.67 -27.71
C CYS A 51 22.08 -34.51 -26.25
N GLN A 52 23.01 -34.33 -25.31
CA GLN A 52 22.66 -34.03 -23.92
C GLN A 52 22.05 -32.63 -23.80
N SER A 53 20.85 -32.56 -23.20
CA SER A 53 20.05 -31.34 -23.07
C SER A 53 19.91 -30.84 -21.63
N SER A 54 20.74 -31.32 -20.69
CA SER A 54 20.52 -31.13 -19.24
C SER A 54 20.32 -29.67 -18.82
N ASP A 55 21.09 -28.73 -19.41
CA ASP A 55 21.00 -27.30 -19.10
C ASP A 55 20.41 -26.48 -20.26
N ALA A 56 20.07 -27.14 -21.38
CA ALA A 56 19.60 -26.48 -22.59
C ALA A 56 18.28 -25.72 -22.37
N LEU A 57 17.40 -26.26 -21.51
CA LEU A 57 16.14 -25.59 -21.17
C LEU A 57 16.38 -24.28 -20.43
N LEU A 58 17.30 -24.26 -19.46
CA LEU A 58 17.63 -23.04 -18.71
C LEU A 58 18.26 -21.99 -19.64
N VAL A 59 19.15 -22.39 -20.53
CA VAL A 59 19.76 -21.49 -21.52
C VAL A 59 18.73 -20.95 -22.51
N ALA A 60 17.76 -21.76 -22.94
CA ALA A 60 16.67 -21.32 -23.82
C ALA A 60 15.76 -20.30 -23.15
N ILE A 61 15.48 -20.48 -21.85
CA ILE A 61 14.71 -19.53 -21.05
C ILE A 61 15.50 -18.25 -20.82
N ASP A 62 16.80 -18.35 -20.51
CA ASP A 62 17.67 -17.19 -20.28
C ASP A 62 17.85 -16.34 -21.54
N SER A 63 17.86 -16.99 -22.70
CA SER A 63 17.93 -16.36 -24.02
C SER A 63 16.56 -15.88 -24.54
N GLU A 64 15.47 -16.12 -23.79
CA GLU A 64 14.09 -15.75 -24.13
C GLU A 64 13.56 -16.34 -25.46
N VAL A 65 14.13 -17.46 -25.92
CA VAL A 65 13.77 -18.10 -27.21
C VAL A 65 12.60 -19.06 -27.04
N VAL A 66 11.38 -18.55 -27.22
CA VAL A 66 10.11 -19.29 -27.03
C VAL A 66 10.07 -20.59 -27.84
N GLY A 67 10.46 -20.56 -29.12
CA GLY A 67 10.44 -21.74 -29.98
C GLY A 67 11.39 -22.85 -29.53
N ALA A 68 12.57 -22.48 -29.00
CA ALA A 68 13.51 -23.45 -28.45
C ALA A 68 12.97 -24.09 -27.17
N VAL A 69 12.32 -23.30 -26.30
CA VAL A 69 11.66 -23.80 -25.10
C VAL A 69 10.55 -24.80 -25.47
N ASP A 70 9.67 -24.47 -26.42
CA ASP A 70 8.59 -25.38 -26.85
C ASP A 70 9.14 -26.70 -27.39
N ILE A 71 10.17 -26.64 -28.24
CA ILE A 71 10.85 -27.84 -28.76
C ILE A 71 11.43 -28.67 -27.62
N LEU A 72 12.14 -28.06 -26.68
CA LEU A 72 12.79 -28.76 -25.55
C LEU A 72 11.78 -29.36 -24.58
N LEU A 73 10.67 -28.66 -24.31
CA LEU A 73 9.59 -29.11 -23.44
C LEU A 73 8.79 -30.28 -24.04
N ASN A 74 8.61 -30.28 -25.37
CA ASN A 74 7.89 -31.35 -26.08
C ASN A 74 8.79 -32.52 -26.50
N HIS A 75 10.12 -32.33 -26.50
CA HIS A 75 11.06 -33.36 -26.91
C HIS A 75 11.10 -34.52 -25.91
N ARG A 76 10.65 -35.70 -26.37
CA ARG A 76 10.83 -36.96 -25.64
C ARG A 76 12.12 -37.64 -26.10
N PRO A 77 13.13 -37.81 -25.22
CA PRO A 77 14.38 -38.44 -25.61
C PRO A 77 14.12 -39.89 -26.06
N LYS A 78 14.57 -40.25 -27.28
CA LYS A 78 14.44 -41.61 -27.86
C LYS A 78 15.09 -42.71 -27.01
N ARG A 79 16.04 -42.36 -26.15
CA ARG A 79 16.64 -43.25 -25.15
C ARG A 79 16.25 -42.78 -23.76
N SER A 80 15.09 -43.21 -23.26
CA SER A 80 14.85 -43.27 -21.82
C SER A 80 15.74 -44.38 -21.27
N SER A 81 17.03 -44.11 -21.08
CA SER A 81 17.81 -44.91 -20.14
C SER A 81 17.15 -44.67 -18.78
N ARG A 82 16.64 -45.76 -18.18
CA ARG A 82 16.24 -45.78 -16.76
C ARG A 82 17.26 -44.95 -15.99
N PRO A 83 16.83 -44.00 -15.14
CA PRO A 83 17.78 -43.19 -14.39
C PRO A 83 18.73 -44.15 -13.68
N THR A 84 20.03 -44.05 -13.97
CA THR A 84 21.05 -44.91 -13.37
C THR A 84 20.86 -44.87 -11.85
N ILE A 85 21.01 -46.01 -11.17
CA ILE A 85 20.85 -46.12 -9.71
C ILE A 85 21.62 -45.01 -8.97
N VAL A 86 22.74 -44.54 -9.53
CA VAL A 86 23.51 -43.39 -9.05
C VAL A 86 22.74 -42.05 -9.10
N LYS A 87 22.03 -41.73 -10.19
CA LYS A 87 21.18 -40.51 -10.28
C LYS A 87 19.95 -40.57 -9.38
N LEU A 88 19.40 -41.77 -9.18
CA LEU A 88 18.36 -42.00 -8.18
C LEU A 88 18.91 -41.88 -6.77
N MET A 89 20.09 -42.44 -6.50
CA MET A 89 20.77 -42.32 -5.20
C MET A 89 21.22 -40.89 -4.90
N GLU A 90 21.68 -40.11 -5.89
CA GLU A 90 21.95 -38.68 -5.74
C GLU A 90 20.66 -37.87 -5.50
N ARG A 91 19.54 -38.21 -6.16
CA ARG A 91 18.22 -37.62 -5.83
C ARG A 91 17.75 -37.99 -4.43
N ILE A 92 18.01 -39.21 -3.98
CA ILE A 92 17.60 -39.72 -2.66
C ILE A 92 18.54 -39.19 -1.55
N GLN A 93 19.84 -39.01 -1.83
CA GLN A 93 20.84 -38.48 -0.89
C GLN A 93 20.88 -36.95 -0.86
N ASN A 94 20.55 -36.26 -1.96
CA ASN A 94 20.47 -34.81 -2.08
C ASN A 94 19.09 -34.37 -2.63
N PRO A 95 17.99 -34.52 -1.85
CA PRO A 95 16.68 -33.95 -2.21
C PRO A 95 16.73 -32.42 -2.41
N GLU A 96 17.77 -31.77 -1.87
CA GLU A 96 18.13 -30.37 -2.08
C GLU A 96 18.38 -30.00 -3.55
N TYR A 97 18.99 -30.89 -4.35
CA TYR A 97 19.37 -30.61 -5.75
C TYR A 97 18.19 -30.87 -6.72
N SER A 98 17.34 -31.85 -6.40
CA SER A 98 16.14 -32.17 -7.18
C SER A 98 15.13 -31.02 -7.15
N THR A 99 14.82 -30.50 -5.96
CA THR A 99 13.84 -29.41 -5.80
C THR A 99 14.33 -28.08 -6.41
N THR A 100 15.64 -27.82 -6.44
CA THR A 100 16.19 -26.66 -7.14
C THR A 100 16.19 -26.82 -8.65
N MET A 101 16.42 -28.04 -9.18
CA MET A 101 16.40 -28.28 -10.63
C MET A 101 15.01 -28.27 -11.23
N ASP A 102 14.00 -28.77 -10.51
CA ASP A 102 12.62 -28.84 -11.02
C ASP A 102 11.93 -27.47 -11.02
N VAL A 103 12.31 -26.57 -10.10
CA VAL A 103 11.71 -25.24 -9.96
C VAL A 103 12.54 -24.13 -10.62
N ALA A 104 13.83 -24.38 -10.90
CA ALA A 104 14.74 -23.42 -11.55
C ALA A 104 14.21 -22.88 -12.89
N PRO A 105 13.61 -23.69 -13.80
CA PRO A 105 13.09 -23.17 -15.06
C PRO A 105 11.99 -22.10 -14.87
N VAL A 106 11.10 -22.32 -13.90
CA VAL A 106 10.01 -21.36 -13.59
C VAL A 106 10.56 -20.11 -12.93
N ILE A 107 11.49 -20.25 -11.97
CA ILE A 107 12.14 -19.12 -11.32
C ILE A 107 12.84 -18.24 -12.37
N LEU A 108 13.61 -18.85 -13.27
CA LEU A 108 14.35 -18.13 -14.29
C LEU A 108 13.40 -17.45 -15.30
N ALA A 109 12.36 -18.15 -15.75
CA ALA A 109 11.36 -17.58 -16.65
C ALA A 109 10.62 -16.38 -16.02
N ALA A 110 10.33 -16.47 -14.72
CA ALA A 110 9.72 -15.40 -13.94
C ALA A 110 10.66 -14.20 -13.78
N HIS A 111 11.95 -14.44 -13.56
CA HIS A 111 12.97 -13.38 -13.49
C HIS A 111 13.10 -12.63 -14.81
N ARG A 112 12.96 -13.32 -15.95
CA ARG A 112 12.89 -12.72 -17.28
C ARG A 112 11.54 -12.07 -17.59
N ASN A 113 10.53 -12.31 -16.75
CA ASN A 113 9.18 -11.76 -16.87
C ASN A 113 8.54 -12.04 -18.26
N ASN A 114 8.86 -13.18 -18.87
CA ASN A 114 8.36 -13.56 -20.19
C ASN A 114 7.05 -14.37 -20.06
N TYR A 115 5.94 -13.75 -20.44
CA TYR A 115 4.60 -14.31 -20.32
C TYR A 115 4.39 -15.62 -21.10
N GLU A 116 4.94 -15.73 -22.32
CA GLU A 116 4.74 -16.90 -23.18
C GLU A 116 5.45 -18.13 -22.62
N ILE A 117 6.71 -17.96 -22.22
CA ILE A 117 7.52 -19.03 -21.61
C ILE A 117 6.87 -19.51 -20.30
N LEU A 118 6.43 -18.57 -19.44
CA LEU A 118 5.73 -18.91 -18.21
C LEU A 118 4.43 -19.68 -18.48
N THR A 119 3.66 -19.26 -19.48
CA THR A 119 2.43 -19.97 -19.88
C THR A 119 2.71 -21.40 -20.32
N MET A 120 3.78 -21.63 -21.09
CA MET A 120 4.19 -22.98 -21.50
C MET A 120 4.60 -23.84 -20.31
N LEU A 121 5.37 -23.28 -19.37
CA LEU A 121 5.83 -23.98 -18.17
C LEU A 121 4.68 -24.31 -17.21
N LEU A 122 3.74 -23.38 -17.00
CA LEU A 122 2.59 -23.60 -16.12
C LEU A 122 1.62 -24.65 -16.67
N LYS A 123 1.50 -24.78 -17.99
CA LYS A 123 0.71 -25.86 -18.63
C LYS A 123 1.24 -27.27 -18.35
N GLN A 124 2.50 -27.40 -17.94
CA GLN A 124 3.10 -28.69 -17.59
C GLN A 124 2.92 -29.06 -16.10
N ASP A 125 2.03 -28.37 -15.37
CA ASP A 125 1.74 -28.59 -13.94
C ASP A 125 2.99 -28.50 -13.05
N ILE A 126 3.95 -27.64 -13.41
CA ILE A 126 5.13 -27.40 -12.57
C ILE A 126 4.70 -26.65 -11.31
N SER A 127 4.99 -27.23 -10.13
CA SER A 127 4.63 -26.63 -8.85
C SER A 127 5.40 -25.34 -8.58
N LEU A 128 4.69 -24.29 -8.17
CA LEU A 128 5.30 -23.02 -7.77
C LEU A 128 6.06 -23.15 -6.44
N PRO A 129 7.23 -22.50 -6.29
CA PRO A 129 7.95 -22.47 -5.02
C PRO A 129 7.16 -21.67 -3.99
N LYS A 130 6.95 -22.26 -2.81
CA LYS A 130 6.43 -21.53 -1.64
C LYS A 130 7.58 -21.23 -0.68
N PRO A 131 7.91 -19.96 -0.42
CA PRO A 131 8.97 -19.62 0.52
C PRO A 131 8.54 -20.00 1.95
N HIS A 132 9.48 -20.53 2.72
CA HIS A 132 9.30 -20.67 4.17
C HIS A 132 9.64 -19.35 4.85
N ALA A 133 8.98 -19.08 5.98
CA ALA A 133 9.27 -17.91 6.81
C ALA A 133 10.75 -17.87 7.26
N VAL A 134 11.28 -16.67 7.44
CA VAL A 134 12.63 -16.46 8.00
C VAL A 134 12.65 -17.04 9.41
N GLY A 135 13.64 -17.89 9.70
CA GLY A 135 13.72 -18.60 11.00
C GLY A 135 12.91 -19.88 11.10
N CYS A 136 12.37 -20.42 10.00
CA CYS A 136 11.66 -21.71 10.01
C CYS A 136 12.54 -22.86 10.56
N GLU A 137 12.01 -23.59 11.55
CA GLU A 137 12.71 -24.69 12.24
C GLU A 137 12.54 -26.06 11.57
N CYS A 138 12.07 -26.11 10.32
CA CYS A 138 11.91 -27.39 9.64
C CYS A 138 13.27 -28.03 9.33
N THR A 139 13.30 -29.37 9.31
CA THR A 139 14.54 -30.16 9.11
C THR A 139 15.29 -29.76 7.84
N LEU A 140 14.56 -29.45 6.76
CA LEU A 140 15.12 -29.01 5.48
C LEU A 140 15.76 -27.61 5.55
N CYS A 141 15.11 -26.64 6.20
CA CYS A 141 15.66 -25.28 6.37
C CYS A 141 16.86 -25.30 7.30
N THR A 142 16.80 -26.04 8.41
CA THR A 142 17.93 -26.16 9.34
C THR A 142 19.12 -26.85 8.68
N ALA A 143 18.90 -27.90 7.89
CA ALA A 143 19.96 -28.58 7.13
C ALA A 143 20.60 -27.63 6.10
N LYS A 144 19.80 -26.93 5.29
CA LYS A 144 20.27 -25.96 4.30
C LYS A 144 21.08 -24.83 4.95
N ASN A 145 20.57 -24.27 6.04
CA ASN A 145 21.23 -23.16 6.73
C ASN A 145 22.55 -23.59 7.40
N LYS A 146 22.63 -24.81 7.95
CA LYS A 146 23.88 -25.36 8.51
C LYS A 146 24.93 -25.65 7.44
N LYS A 147 24.50 -26.06 6.25
CA LYS A 147 25.40 -26.36 5.13
C LYS A 147 25.94 -25.09 4.49
N ASP A 148 25.05 -24.16 4.14
CA ASP A 148 25.39 -22.87 3.54
C ASP A 148 24.25 -21.87 3.73
N SER A 149 24.41 -20.99 4.72
CA SER A 149 23.44 -19.95 5.06
C SER A 149 23.24 -18.93 3.94
N LEU A 150 24.32 -18.54 3.24
CA LEU A 150 24.26 -17.55 2.16
C LEU A 150 23.49 -18.08 0.97
N ARG A 151 23.74 -19.32 0.54
CA ARG A 151 22.96 -19.95 -0.54
C ARG A 151 21.50 -20.13 -0.15
N HIS A 152 21.21 -20.39 1.12
CA HIS A 152 19.84 -20.50 1.60
C HIS A 152 19.09 -19.17 1.52
N SER A 153 19.68 -18.07 2.00
CA SER A 153 19.07 -16.74 1.91
C SER A 153 18.94 -16.26 0.47
N ARG A 154 19.98 -16.46 -0.37
CA ARG A 154 19.92 -16.07 -1.79
C ARG A 154 18.82 -16.82 -2.55
N PHE A 155 18.67 -18.12 -2.29
CA PHE A 155 17.60 -18.90 -2.90
C PHE A 155 16.21 -18.43 -2.46
N ARG A 156 16.04 -18.02 -1.20
CA ARG A 156 14.78 -17.41 -0.73
C ARG A 156 14.49 -16.12 -1.48
N LEU A 157 15.48 -15.25 -1.64
CA LEU A 157 15.34 -14.01 -2.43
C LEU A 157 14.96 -14.32 -3.89
N ASP A 158 15.57 -15.32 -4.51
CA ASP A 158 15.24 -15.73 -5.88
C ASP A 158 13.80 -16.22 -6.01
N ILE A 159 13.27 -16.93 -4.99
CA ILE A 159 11.84 -17.30 -4.93
C ILE A 159 10.96 -16.05 -4.84
N TYR A 160 11.29 -15.09 -3.97
CA TYR A 160 10.52 -13.86 -3.86
C TYR A 160 10.56 -13.01 -5.14
N ARG A 161 11.71 -12.95 -5.83
CA ARG A 161 11.83 -12.32 -7.15
C ARG A 161 10.97 -13.01 -8.20
N CYS A 162 10.87 -14.34 -8.16
CA CYS A 162 9.96 -15.10 -9.01
C CYS A 162 8.49 -14.75 -8.74
N LEU A 163 8.07 -14.78 -7.47
CA LEU A 163 6.70 -14.47 -7.05
C LEU A 163 6.30 -13.01 -7.29
N ALA A 164 7.25 -12.09 -7.24
CA ALA A 164 7.03 -10.67 -7.51
C ALA A 164 6.95 -10.33 -9.01
N SER A 165 7.20 -11.29 -9.90
CA SER A 165 7.17 -11.03 -11.33
C SER A 165 5.74 -10.73 -11.82
N PRO A 166 5.53 -9.61 -12.55
CA PRO A 166 4.21 -9.23 -13.06
C PRO A 166 3.53 -10.30 -13.91
N ALA A 167 4.27 -10.96 -14.80
CA ALA A 167 3.73 -11.98 -15.69
C ALA A 167 3.23 -13.21 -14.91
N LEU A 168 3.95 -13.62 -13.85
CA LEU A 168 3.52 -14.73 -13.03
C LEU A 168 2.25 -14.38 -12.24
N ILE A 169 2.22 -13.22 -11.58
CA ILE A 169 1.05 -12.76 -10.82
C ILE A 169 -0.20 -12.74 -11.72
N MET A 170 -0.08 -12.25 -12.95
CA MET A 170 -1.18 -12.22 -13.92
C MET A 170 -1.66 -13.61 -14.36
N LEU A 171 -0.79 -14.62 -14.36
CA LEU A 171 -1.13 -15.98 -14.81
C LEU A 171 -1.70 -16.85 -13.69
N THR A 172 -1.28 -16.62 -12.44
CA THR A 172 -1.56 -17.53 -11.32
C THR A 172 -2.64 -17.04 -10.37
N GLU A 173 -2.84 -15.72 -10.25
CA GLU A 173 -3.69 -15.14 -9.20
C GLU A 173 -5.03 -14.65 -9.77
N GLU A 174 -6.12 -14.88 -9.01
CA GLU A 174 -7.46 -14.40 -9.38
C GLU A 174 -7.61 -12.88 -9.19
N ASP A 175 -7.05 -12.33 -8.10
CA ASP A 175 -7.00 -10.90 -7.82
C ASP A 175 -5.54 -10.40 -7.80
N PRO A 176 -4.97 -10.00 -8.96
CA PRO A 176 -3.57 -9.60 -9.05
C PRO A 176 -3.26 -8.31 -8.28
N ILE A 177 -4.26 -7.42 -8.08
CA ILE A 177 -4.07 -6.16 -7.34
C ILE A 177 -3.94 -6.45 -5.85
N LEU A 178 -4.82 -7.30 -5.30
CA LEU A 178 -4.72 -7.71 -3.91
C LEU A 178 -3.38 -8.39 -3.64
N ARG A 179 -3.01 -9.35 -4.49
CA ARG A 179 -1.77 -10.10 -4.33
C ARG A 179 -0.55 -9.18 -4.35
N ALA A 180 -0.53 -8.22 -5.28
CA ALA A 180 0.55 -7.24 -5.34
C ALA A 180 0.66 -6.38 -4.07
N PHE A 181 -0.48 -6.02 -3.46
CA PHE A 181 -0.48 -5.27 -2.19
C PHE A 181 0.10 -6.10 -1.04
N GLU A 182 -0.41 -7.32 -0.85
CA GLU A 182 0.07 -8.26 0.18
C GLU A 182 1.56 -8.54 0.01
N LEU A 183 1.97 -8.94 -1.20
CA LEU A 183 3.37 -9.28 -1.48
C LEU A 183 4.30 -8.08 -1.27
N SER A 184 3.89 -6.88 -1.65
CA SER A 184 4.71 -5.68 -1.41
C SER A 184 4.86 -5.34 0.08
N ALA A 185 3.89 -5.73 0.92
CA ALA A 185 3.96 -5.55 2.37
C ALA A 185 4.85 -6.60 3.00
N ASP A 186 4.66 -7.87 2.61
CA ASP A 186 5.50 -8.99 3.04
C ASP A 186 6.98 -8.73 2.72
N LEU A 187 7.28 -8.27 1.49
CA LEU A 187 8.65 -7.93 1.07
C LEU A 187 9.24 -6.78 1.88
N LYS A 188 8.41 -5.81 2.28
CA LYS A 188 8.85 -4.68 3.11
C LYS A 188 9.09 -5.09 4.56
N GLU A 189 8.34 -6.05 5.08
CA GLU A 189 8.61 -6.63 6.40
C GLU A 189 9.91 -7.46 6.36
N LEU A 190 10.08 -8.28 5.32
CA LEU A 190 11.29 -9.08 5.09
C LEU A 190 12.55 -8.22 4.97
N SER A 191 12.47 -7.04 4.36
CA SER A 191 13.61 -6.12 4.26
C SER A 191 14.08 -5.56 5.62
N LEU A 192 13.20 -5.59 6.64
CA LEU A 192 13.56 -5.22 8.01
C LEU A 192 14.16 -6.40 8.79
N VAL A 193 13.78 -7.63 8.44
CA VAL A 193 14.29 -8.85 9.07
C VAL A 193 15.64 -9.27 8.50
N GLU A 194 15.78 -9.31 7.17
CA GLU A 194 17.03 -9.62 6.45
C GLU A 194 17.70 -8.34 5.95
N VAL A 195 18.45 -7.70 6.84
CA VAL A 195 19.06 -6.39 6.59
C VAL A 195 20.09 -6.44 5.46
N GLU A 196 20.75 -7.59 5.25
CA GLU A 196 21.79 -7.77 4.23
C GLU A 196 21.26 -7.65 2.80
N PHE A 197 20.03 -8.11 2.55
CA PHE A 197 19.36 -8.05 1.24
C PHE A 197 18.24 -7.01 1.20
N ARG A 198 18.28 -6.04 2.13
CA ARG A 198 17.24 -5.02 2.28
C ARG A 198 16.92 -4.30 0.97
N ASN A 199 17.95 -3.89 0.23
CA ASN A 199 17.78 -3.14 -1.02
C ASN A 199 17.06 -3.97 -2.09
N ASP A 200 17.41 -5.27 -2.21
CA ASP A 200 16.77 -6.16 -3.18
C ASP A 200 15.28 -6.37 -2.84
N TYR A 201 14.95 -6.56 -1.56
CA TYR A 201 13.55 -6.70 -1.13
C TYR A 201 12.75 -5.41 -1.32
N GLU A 202 13.34 -4.24 -1.02
CA GLU A 202 12.69 -2.95 -1.26
C GLU A 202 12.45 -2.69 -2.76
N GLU A 203 13.36 -3.10 -3.63
CA GLU A 203 13.20 -3.03 -5.09
C GLU A 203 12.06 -3.94 -5.59
N LEU A 204 12.00 -5.19 -5.12
CA LEU A 204 10.91 -6.12 -5.44
C LEU A 204 9.56 -5.61 -4.93
N ALA A 205 9.54 -5.04 -3.72
CA ALA A 205 8.34 -4.43 -3.18
C ALA A 205 7.88 -3.28 -4.09
N GLN A 206 8.80 -2.41 -4.52
CA GLN A 206 8.51 -1.32 -5.43
C GLN A 206 8.02 -1.79 -6.81
N GLN A 207 8.56 -2.89 -7.33
CA GLN A 207 8.09 -3.53 -8.55
C GLN A 207 6.62 -3.95 -8.43
N CYS A 208 6.23 -4.57 -7.31
CA CYS A 208 4.83 -4.96 -7.05
C CYS A 208 3.89 -3.74 -6.99
N LYS A 209 4.32 -2.64 -6.35
CA LYS A 209 3.55 -1.39 -6.30
C LYS A 209 3.35 -0.78 -7.69
N THR A 210 4.43 -0.76 -8.47
CA THR A 210 4.43 -0.23 -9.84
C THR A 210 3.51 -1.07 -10.73
N PHE A 211 3.57 -2.39 -10.61
CA PHE A 211 2.66 -3.30 -11.31
C PHE A 211 1.18 -3.00 -11.00
N ALA A 212 0.80 -2.87 -9.72
CA ALA A 212 -0.58 -2.57 -9.35
C ALA A 212 -1.05 -1.21 -9.90
N LYS A 213 -0.17 -0.19 -9.87
CA LYS A 213 -0.42 1.13 -10.45
C LYS A 213 -0.63 1.04 -11.96
N ASP A 214 0.24 0.32 -12.67
CA ASP A 214 0.18 0.20 -14.13
C ASP A 214 -1.04 -0.60 -14.58
N LEU A 215 -1.44 -1.62 -13.81
CA LEU A 215 -2.67 -2.38 -14.05
C LEU A 215 -3.91 -1.48 -13.91
N LEU A 216 -3.94 -0.62 -12.89
CA LEU A 216 -5.01 0.38 -12.73
C LEU A 216 -5.01 1.42 -13.87
N ALA A 217 -3.84 1.74 -14.43
CA ALA A 217 -3.70 2.66 -15.55
C ALA A 217 -4.39 2.15 -16.83
N GLN A 218 -4.50 0.83 -16.99
CA GLN A 218 -5.13 0.22 -18.16
C GLN A 218 -6.66 0.32 -18.17
N ALA A 219 -7.29 0.69 -17.04
CA ALA A 219 -8.73 0.90 -16.99
C ALA A 219 -9.14 2.08 -17.89
N ARG A 220 -10.02 1.83 -18.86
CA ARG A 220 -10.41 2.82 -19.88
C ARG A 220 -11.65 3.60 -19.49
N ASN A 221 -12.49 3.00 -18.65
CA ASN A 221 -13.80 3.53 -18.31
C ASN A 221 -13.95 3.78 -16.80
N SER A 222 -14.72 4.81 -16.43
CA SER A 222 -15.02 5.08 -15.01
C SER A 222 -15.79 3.94 -14.33
N ARG A 223 -16.50 3.11 -15.09
CA ARG A 223 -17.20 1.92 -14.57
C ARG A 223 -16.22 0.81 -14.19
N GLU A 224 -15.22 0.54 -15.03
CA GLU A 224 -14.16 -0.43 -14.72
C GLU A 224 -13.41 0.00 -13.46
N LEU A 225 -13.07 1.28 -13.38
CA LEU A 225 -12.41 1.84 -12.20
C LEU A 225 -13.28 1.77 -10.94
N GLU A 226 -14.58 2.02 -11.06
CA GLU A 226 -15.53 1.89 -9.95
C GLU A 226 -15.63 0.45 -9.44
N VAL A 227 -15.63 -0.54 -10.35
CA VAL A 227 -15.62 -1.96 -9.98
C VAL A 227 -14.33 -2.31 -9.26
N ILE A 228 -13.16 -1.93 -9.80
CA ILE A 228 -11.86 -2.21 -9.19
C ILE A 228 -11.74 -1.57 -7.79
N LEU A 229 -12.11 -0.30 -7.66
CA LEU A 229 -11.94 0.45 -6.40
C LEU A 229 -12.94 0.06 -5.30
N ASN A 230 -14.07 -0.56 -5.65
CA ASN A 230 -15.08 -1.02 -4.70
C ASN A 230 -15.06 -2.55 -4.50
N HIS A 231 -14.16 -3.27 -5.16
CA HIS A 231 -14.07 -4.72 -5.02
C HIS A 231 -13.69 -5.12 -3.59
N THR A 232 -14.45 -6.04 -2.99
CA THR A 232 -14.14 -6.69 -1.71
C THR A 232 -13.83 -8.16 -1.97
N SER A 233 -12.74 -8.67 -1.38
CA SER A 233 -12.41 -10.11 -1.43
C SER A 233 -13.25 -10.96 -0.47
N SER A 234 -13.90 -10.32 0.52
CA SER A 234 -14.80 -10.98 1.46
C SER A 234 -16.25 -10.94 0.97
N ASP A 235 -16.90 -12.11 0.98
CA ASP A 235 -18.34 -12.33 0.81
C ASP A 235 -19.19 -11.78 1.99
N GLU A 236 -18.69 -10.75 2.68
CA GLU A 236 -19.47 -10.13 3.75
C GLU A 236 -20.59 -9.29 3.13
N HIS A 237 -21.83 -9.57 3.56
CA HIS A 237 -23.03 -8.85 3.17
C HIS A 237 -22.85 -7.34 3.42
N VAL A 238 -22.53 -6.60 2.37
CA VAL A 238 -22.65 -5.15 2.36
C VAL A 238 -24.13 -4.84 2.58
N ASP A 239 -24.45 -4.30 3.76
CA ASP A 239 -25.78 -3.79 4.08
C ASP A 239 -26.25 -2.90 2.92
N LYS A 240 -27.33 -3.32 2.24
CA LYS A 240 -27.94 -2.64 1.10
C LYS A 240 -28.58 -1.31 1.52
N ARG A 241 -27.76 -0.34 1.93
CA ARG A 241 -28.16 1.05 2.07
C ARG A 241 -27.70 1.76 0.79
N GLY A 242 -28.68 2.12 -0.05
CA GLY A 242 -28.59 3.09 -1.15
C GLY A 242 -27.49 2.93 -2.22
N LEU A 243 -27.90 2.93 -3.50
CA LEU A 243 -27.05 3.04 -4.71
C LEU A 243 -26.02 4.20 -4.72
N LEU A 244 -26.14 5.17 -3.80
CA LEU A 244 -25.22 6.31 -3.64
C LEU A 244 -24.14 6.06 -2.56
N GLU A 245 -24.41 5.20 -1.58
CA GLU A 245 -23.45 4.75 -0.57
C GLU A 245 -22.57 3.61 -1.14
N GLU A 246 -23.10 2.79 -2.05
CA GLU A 246 -22.34 1.77 -2.80
C GLU A 246 -21.21 2.37 -3.65
N ARG A 247 -21.38 3.60 -4.18
CA ARG A 247 -20.30 4.33 -4.89
C ARG A 247 -19.16 4.79 -3.97
N MET A 248 -19.33 4.69 -2.65
CA MET A 248 -18.50 5.40 -1.65
C MET A 248 -17.84 4.49 -0.62
N ASN A 249 -18.04 3.16 -0.67
CA ASN A 249 -17.34 2.30 0.29
C ASN A 249 -15.83 2.25 -0.01
N LEU A 250 -15.44 2.33 -1.29
CA LEU A 250 -14.05 2.41 -1.77
C LEU A 250 -13.13 1.44 -1.02
N SER A 251 -13.61 0.22 -0.83
CA SER A 251 -12.98 -0.82 0.00
C SER A 251 -11.55 -1.12 -0.45
N ARG A 252 -11.35 -1.33 -1.75
CA ARG A 252 -10.03 -1.57 -2.33
C ARG A 252 -9.10 -0.37 -2.15
N LEU A 253 -9.63 0.85 -2.25
CA LEU A 253 -8.84 2.06 -2.02
C LEU A 253 -8.44 2.22 -0.55
N LYS A 254 -9.35 1.96 0.40
CA LYS A 254 -9.03 1.95 1.83
C LYS A 254 -7.97 0.90 2.13
N LEU A 255 -8.08 -0.27 1.51
CA LEU A 255 -7.07 -1.33 1.61
C LEU A 255 -5.72 -0.88 1.02
N ALA A 256 -5.71 -0.20 -0.12
CA ALA A 256 -4.50 0.36 -0.71
C ALA A 256 -3.82 1.38 0.23
N ILE A 257 -4.60 2.20 0.94
CA ILE A 257 -4.09 3.12 1.96
C ILE A 257 -3.48 2.33 3.13
N LYS A 258 -4.16 1.30 3.64
CA LYS A 258 -3.65 0.42 4.71
C LYS A 258 -2.31 -0.23 4.35
N TYR A 259 -2.17 -0.70 3.11
CA TYR A 259 -0.91 -1.24 2.59
C TYR A 259 0.10 -0.18 2.13
N ASN A 260 -0.13 1.10 2.42
CA ASN A 260 0.77 2.20 2.07
C ASN A 260 1.12 2.30 0.56
N GLN A 261 0.13 2.03 -0.29
CA GLN A 261 0.24 2.03 -1.76
C GLN A 261 0.11 3.43 -2.35
N LYS A 262 1.09 4.29 -2.06
CA LYS A 262 1.05 5.72 -2.41
C LYS A 262 0.91 5.96 -3.92
N GLU A 263 1.63 5.22 -4.75
CA GLU A 263 1.62 5.41 -6.21
C GLU A 263 0.31 4.97 -6.86
N PHE A 264 -0.28 3.88 -6.37
CA PHE A 264 -1.59 3.41 -6.82
C PHE A 264 -2.67 4.46 -6.57
N VAL A 265 -2.66 5.07 -5.37
CA VAL A 265 -3.62 6.13 -5.01
C VAL A 265 -3.34 7.41 -5.81
N ALA A 266 -2.07 7.75 -6.03
CA ALA A 266 -1.66 8.94 -6.79
C ALA A 266 -1.91 8.85 -8.30
N GLN A 267 -2.25 7.67 -8.81
CA GLN A 267 -2.52 7.44 -10.23
C GLN A 267 -3.59 8.41 -10.77
N SER A 268 -3.37 8.96 -11.96
CA SER A 268 -4.22 9.99 -12.57
C SER A 268 -5.69 9.58 -12.70
N ASN A 269 -5.95 8.34 -13.13
CA ASN A 269 -7.30 7.79 -13.25
C ASN A 269 -8.00 7.73 -11.88
N CYS A 270 -7.29 7.24 -10.85
CA CYS A 270 -7.78 7.17 -9.48
C CYS A 270 -8.10 8.56 -8.94
N GLN A 271 -7.18 9.52 -9.10
CA GLN A 271 -7.36 10.91 -8.67
C GLN A 271 -8.52 11.60 -9.40
N GLN A 272 -8.70 11.35 -10.69
CA GLN A 272 -9.84 11.88 -11.44
C GLN A 272 -11.17 11.36 -10.88
N PHE A 273 -11.24 10.07 -10.57
CA PHE A 273 -12.42 9.46 -9.96
C PHE A 273 -12.68 9.96 -8.53
N LEU A 274 -11.65 10.08 -7.70
CA LEU A 274 -11.78 10.67 -6.37
C LEU A 274 -12.27 12.11 -6.44
N ASN A 275 -11.81 12.88 -7.43
CA ASN A 275 -12.32 14.23 -7.65
C ASN A 275 -13.80 14.26 -8.05
N THR A 276 -14.28 13.32 -8.87
CA THR A 276 -15.71 13.26 -9.22
C THR A 276 -16.57 12.90 -8.01
N VAL A 277 -16.10 11.97 -7.17
CA VAL A 277 -16.76 11.63 -5.89
C VAL A 277 -16.71 12.80 -4.90
N TRP A 278 -15.58 13.50 -4.82
CA TRP A 278 -15.35 14.61 -3.89
C TRP A 278 -16.31 15.79 -4.15
N PHE A 279 -16.43 16.21 -5.41
CA PHE A 279 -17.30 17.33 -5.78
C PHE A 279 -18.76 16.89 -5.96
N GLY A 280 -19.03 15.65 -6.37
CA GLY A 280 -20.38 15.13 -6.57
C GLY A 280 -21.26 16.08 -7.39
N GLN A 281 -22.38 16.51 -6.82
CA GLN A 281 -23.32 17.46 -7.43
C GLN A 281 -22.72 18.86 -7.67
N MET A 282 -21.62 19.21 -7.01
CA MET A 282 -20.91 20.47 -7.15
C MET A 282 -19.78 20.43 -8.19
N ALA A 283 -19.80 19.50 -9.15
CA ALA A 283 -18.79 19.41 -10.21
C ALA A 283 -18.58 20.74 -10.99
N GLY A 284 -19.64 21.55 -11.13
CA GLY A 284 -19.56 22.88 -11.75
C GLY A 284 -18.69 23.89 -11.00
N TYR A 285 -18.46 23.70 -9.70
CA TYR A 285 -17.59 24.55 -8.88
C TYR A 285 -16.15 24.59 -9.42
N ARG A 286 -15.64 23.46 -9.93
CA ARG A 286 -14.28 23.34 -10.45
C ARG A 286 -14.00 24.30 -11.60
N ARG A 287 -14.99 24.56 -12.45
CA ARG A 287 -14.88 25.42 -13.65
C ARG A 287 -15.02 26.91 -13.35
N LYS A 288 -15.42 27.30 -12.13
CA LYS A 288 -15.59 28.71 -11.76
C LYS A 288 -14.24 29.42 -11.63
N HIS A 289 -14.22 30.73 -11.90
CA HIS A 289 -13.07 31.59 -11.62
C HIS A 289 -12.74 31.61 -10.12
N THR A 290 -11.46 31.81 -9.79
CA THR A 290 -10.93 31.80 -8.42
C THR A 290 -11.66 32.76 -7.48
N CYS A 291 -11.97 33.98 -7.94
CA CYS A 291 -12.74 34.94 -7.12
C CYS A 291 -14.14 34.40 -6.76
N LYS A 292 -14.87 33.83 -7.72
CA LYS A 292 -16.19 33.22 -7.46
C LYS A 292 -16.08 31.98 -6.55
N LYS A 293 -14.98 31.22 -6.66
CA LYS A 293 -14.69 30.08 -5.77
C LYS A 293 -14.54 30.55 -4.33
N ILE A 294 -13.66 31.53 -4.09
CA ILE A 294 -13.43 32.13 -2.77
C ILE A 294 -14.73 32.69 -2.20
N LEU A 295 -15.48 33.46 -2.99
CA LEU A 295 -16.77 34.03 -2.54
C LEU A 295 -17.77 32.93 -2.14
N THR A 296 -17.82 31.82 -2.90
CA THR A 296 -18.70 30.69 -2.56
C THR A 296 -18.29 30.05 -1.23
N VAL A 297 -16.99 29.80 -1.03
CA VAL A 297 -16.46 29.23 0.22
C VAL A 297 -16.73 30.15 1.40
N LEU A 298 -16.50 31.46 1.25
CA LEU A 298 -16.79 32.46 2.29
C LEU A 298 -18.28 32.51 2.63
N THR A 299 -19.16 32.47 1.62
CA THR A 299 -20.62 32.46 1.84
C THR A 299 -21.04 31.21 2.60
N VAL A 300 -20.60 30.03 2.18
CA VAL A 300 -20.90 28.76 2.89
C VAL A 300 -20.31 28.79 4.31
N GLY A 301 -19.10 29.32 4.46
CA GLY A 301 -18.41 29.46 5.73
C GLY A 301 -19.16 30.37 6.70
N ILE A 302 -19.68 31.52 6.27
CA ILE A 302 -20.45 32.42 7.14
C ILE A 302 -21.79 31.78 7.56
N PHE A 303 -22.46 31.10 6.63
CA PHE A 303 -23.76 30.47 6.86
C PHE A 303 -23.67 29.03 7.39
N TRP A 304 -22.50 28.57 7.85
CA TRP A 304 -22.30 27.21 8.37
C TRP A 304 -23.30 26.78 9.47
N PRO A 305 -23.70 27.62 10.46
CA PRO A 305 -24.57 27.15 11.53
C PRO A 305 -26.01 26.96 11.03
N VAL A 306 -26.48 27.83 10.14
CA VAL A 306 -27.80 27.73 9.50
C VAL A 306 -27.85 26.48 8.62
N LEU A 307 -26.81 26.24 7.82
CA LEU A 307 -26.72 25.05 6.96
C LEU A 307 -26.72 23.76 7.78
N SER A 308 -25.99 23.73 8.90
CA SER A 308 -25.94 22.57 9.80
C SER A 308 -27.30 22.29 10.46
N LEU A 309 -28.02 23.34 10.88
CA LEU A 309 -29.37 23.22 11.43
C LEU A 309 -30.38 22.72 10.38
N CYS A 310 -30.30 23.23 9.16
CA CYS A 310 -31.13 22.76 8.04
C CYS A 310 -30.90 21.27 7.75
N TYR A 311 -29.66 20.79 7.86
CA TYR A 311 -29.35 19.37 7.68
C TYR A 311 -29.95 18.50 8.80
N LEU A 312 -29.94 18.98 10.04
CA LEU A 312 -30.52 18.28 11.19
C LEU A 312 -32.06 18.19 11.08
N LEU A 313 -32.72 19.26 10.64
CA LEU A 313 -34.19 19.31 10.54
C LEU A 313 -34.74 18.61 9.29
N ALA A 314 -34.07 18.75 8.14
CA ALA A 314 -34.58 18.24 6.87
C ALA A 314 -33.45 17.68 5.97
N PRO A 315 -32.91 16.48 6.29
CA PRO A 315 -31.78 15.89 5.57
C PRO A 315 -32.11 15.53 4.11
N LYS A 316 -33.38 15.26 3.79
CA LYS A 316 -33.83 14.92 2.42
C LYS A 316 -34.04 16.14 1.50
N SER A 317 -33.84 17.36 2.01
CA SER A 317 -33.99 18.59 1.22
C SER A 317 -32.91 18.73 0.14
N GLN A 318 -33.12 19.64 -0.82
CA GLN A 318 -32.09 20.00 -1.82
C GLN A 318 -30.78 20.43 -1.16
N VAL A 319 -30.88 21.25 -0.10
CA VAL A 319 -29.73 21.72 0.69
C VAL A 319 -29.08 20.56 1.44
N GLY A 320 -29.86 19.65 2.01
CA GLY A 320 -29.35 18.46 2.70
C GLY A 320 -28.54 17.54 1.77
N ARG A 321 -29.00 17.33 0.53
CA ARG A 321 -28.25 16.57 -0.49
C ARG A 321 -26.94 17.24 -0.89
N ILE A 322 -26.92 18.57 -0.95
CA ILE A 322 -25.68 19.33 -1.21
C ILE A 322 -24.71 19.19 -0.04
N ILE A 323 -25.16 19.31 1.21
CA ILE A 323 -24.34 19.16 2.42
C ILE A 323 -23.80 17.73 2.55
N HIS A 324 -24.52 16.73 2.04
CA HIS A 324 -24.06 15.35 2.06
C HIS A 324 -22.73 15.14 1.30
N THR A 325 -22.41 16.01 0.33
CA THR A 325 -21.15 15.94 -0.43
C THR A 325 -19.92 16.20 0.46
N PRO A 326 -18.81 15.44 0.30
CA PRO A 326 -17.65 15.54 1.19
C PRO A 326 -16.97 16.91 1.11
N PHE A 327 -16.97 17.55 -0.07
CA PHE A 327 -16.49 18.92 -0.22
C PHE A 327 -17.23 19.93 0.68
N MET A 328 -18.56 19.83 0.78
CA MET A 328 -19.33 20.73 1.65
C MET A 328 -19.12 20.43 3.13
N LYS A 329 -19.07 19.14 3.50
CA LYS A 329 -18.71 18.74 4.87
C LYS A 329 -17.36 19.32 5.28
N PHE A 330 -16.36 19.24 4.40
CA PHE A 330 -15.03 19.81 4.66
C PHE A 330 -15.08 21.32 4.93
N ILE A 331 -15.79 22.09 4.11
CA ILE A 331 -15.92 23.55 4.32
C ILE A 331 -16.66 23.85 5.62
N ILE A 332 -17.76 23.16 5.91
CA ILE A 332 -18.57 23.39 7.12
C ILE A 332 -17.75 23.05 8.38
N HIS A 333 -17.06 21.91 8.41
CA HIS A 333 -16.17 21.55 9.51
C HIS A 333 -15.00 22.52 9.65
N GLY A 334 -14.41 22.98 8.53
CA GLY A 334 -13.36 23.99 8.53
C GLY A 334 -13.83 25.33 9.08
N ALA A 335 -15.01 25.80 8.66
CA ALA A 335 -15.61 27.04 9.14
C ALA A 335 -15.98 26.96 10.63
N SER A 336 -16.58 25.84 11.08
CA SER A 336 -16.86 25.57 12.48
C SER A 336 -15.57 25.66 13.31
N TYR A 337 -14.50 24.97 12.89
CA TYR A 337 -13.22 25.01 13.61
C TYR A 337 -12.61 26.42 13.65
N PHE A 338 -12.69 27.17 12.55
CA PHE A 338 -12.25 28.56 12.51
C PHE A 338 -13.05 29.44 13.48
N THR A 339 -14.37 29.27 13.57
CA THR A 339 -15.18 29.99 14.56
C THR A 339 -14.85 29.61 16.00
N PHE A 340 -14.45 28.37 16.27
CA PHE A 340 -13.95 27.96 17.57
C PHE A 340 -12.65 28.71 17.94
N LEU A 341 -11.71 28.83 17.00
CA LEU A 341 -10.49 29.62 17.23
C LEU A 341 -10.78 31.11 17.46
N LEU A 342 -11.71 31.70 16.70
CA LEU A 342 -12.16 33.07 16.94
C LEU A 342 -12.76 33.24 18.34
N LEU A 343 -13.57 32.27 18.78
CA LEU A 343 -14.15 32.27 20.13
C LEU A 343 -13.07 32.16 21.22
N LEU A 344 -12.02 31.38 21.00
CA LEU A 344 -10.86 31.30 21.91
C LEU A 344 -10.08 32.62 22.00
N ASN A 345 -9.92 33.34 20.88
CA ASN A 345 -9.31 34.67 20.89
C ASN A 345 -10.17 35.68 21.64
N LEU A 346 -11.49 35.67 21.38
CA LEU A 346 -12.44 36.53 22.08
C LEU A 346 -12.41 36.23 23.60
N TYR A 347 -12.39 34.95 23.97
CA TYR A 347 -12.25 34.52 25.35
C TYR A 347 -10.98 35.08 25.99
N SER A 348 -9.84 34.96 25.30
CA SER A 348 -8.55 35.44 25.80
C SER A 348 -8.53 36.96 25.97
N LEU A 349 -9.19 37.72 25.09
CA LEU A 349 -9.31 39.18 25.19
C LEU A 349 -10.18 39.59 26.40
N VAL A 350 -11.39 39.04 26.49
CA VAL A 350 -12.37 39.38 27.54
C VAL A 350 -11.85 38.98 28.93
N TYR A 351 -11.21 37.81 29.04
CA TYR A 351 -10.65 37.32 30.30
C TYR A 351 -9.50 38.20 30.80
N ASN A 352 -8.63 38.67 29.89
CA ASN A 352 -7.45 39.47 30.22
C ASN A 352 -7.80 40.90 30.64
N GLU A 353 -8.92 41.46 30.18
CA GLU A 353 -9.38 42.80 30.59
C GLU A 353 -10.08 42.79 31.95
N ASN A 354 -11.00 41.86 32.18
CA ASN A 354 -11.99 42.01 33.27
C ASN A 354 -11.64 41.27 34.57
N LYS A 355 -10.73 40.27 34.56
CA LYS A 355 -10.67 39.25 35.62
C LYS A 355 -9.27 38.90 36.15
N LYS A 356 -8.27 39.76 35.92
CA LYS A 356 -6.88 39.52 36.37
C LYS A 356 -6.72 39.26 37.87
N ASN A 357 -7.60 39.80 38.72
CA ASN A 357 -7.46 39.80 40.18
C ASN A 357 -8.54 39.01 40.93
N THR A 358 -9.41 38.28 40.23
CA THR A 358 -10.49 37.48 40.88
C THR A 358 -10.08 36.03 41.00
N MET A 359 -10.04 35.47 42.21
CA MET A 359 -9.86 34.02 42.40
C MET A 359 -11.15 33.29 42.01
N GLY A 360 -11.06 32.30 41.14
CA GLY A 360 -12.21 31.47 40.75
C GLY A 360 -13.38 32.22 40.08
N PRO A 361 -13.15 33.01 39.01
CA PRO A 361 -14.22 33.78 38.38
C PRO A 361 -15.38 32.89 37.92
N ALA A 362 -16.61 33.37 38.11
CA ALA A 362 -17.80 32.65 37.65
C ALA A 362 -17.74 32.40 36.13
N LEU A 363 -18.22 31.23 35.72
CA LEU A 363 -18.31 30.83 34.32
C LEU A 363 -19.21 31.80 33.55
N GLU A 364 -18.68 32.35 32.46
CA GLU A 364 -19.40 33.27 31.60
C GLU A 364 -20.12 32.53 30.47
N ARG A 365 -20.98 33.26 29.74
CA ARG A 365 -21.64 32.75 28.53
C ARG A 365 -20.65 32.16 27.52
N ILE A 366 -19.45 32.74 27.41
CA ILE A 366 -18.38 32.26 26.52
C ILE A 366 -17.83 30.92 27.00
N ASP A 367 -17.65 30.71 28.32
CA ASP A 367 -17.20 29.43 28.87
C ASP A 367 -18.20 28.31 28.55
N TYR A 368 -19.51 28.56 28.71
CA TYR A 368 -20.53 27.58 28.37
C TYR A 368 -20.54 27.23 26.87
N LEU A 369 -20.36 28.21 25.98
CA LEU A 369 -20.24 27.97 24.54
C LEU A 369 -19.01 27.12 24.20
N LEU A 370 -17.86 27.40 24.83
CA LEU A 370 -16.64 26.61 24.65
C LEU A 370 -16.81 25.18 25.18
N ILE A 371 -17.42 25.00 26.35
CA ILE A 371 -17.70 23.67 26.93
C ILE A 371 -18.59 22.84 26.00
N ILE A 372 -19.65 23.43 25.43
CA ILE A 372 -20.52 22.75 24.45
C ILE A 372 -19.69 22.29 23.23
N TRP A 373 -18.79 23.13 22.74
CA TRP A 373 -17.90 22.77 21.62
C TRP A 373 -16.96 21.62 21.96
N LEU A 374 -16.38 21.67 23.16
CA LEU A 374 -15.47 20.64 23.66
C LEU A 374 -16.17 19.29 23.80
N ILE A 375 -17.40 19.27 24.34
CA ILE A 375 -18.20 18.05 24.41
C ILE A 375 -18.39 17.46 22.99
N GLY A 376 -18.67 18.31 22.00
CA GLY A 376 -18.78 17.88 20.60
C GLY A 376 -17.47 17.31 20.04
N MET A 377 -16.32 17.92 20.33
CA MET A 377 -15.01 17.43 19.89
C MET A 377 -14.61 16.12 20.58
N VAL A 378 -14.80 16.01 21.90
CA VAL A 378 -14.55 14.77 22.66
C VAL A 378 -15.46 13.65 22.16
N TRP A 379 -16.74 13.93 21.92
CA TRP A 379 -17.66 12.94 21.38
C TRP A 379 -17.26 12.45 19.98
N SER A 380 -16.74 13.36 19.14
CA SER A 380 -16.19 13.00 17.82
C SER A 380 -14.98 12.07 17.95
N ASP A 381 -14.07 12.34 18.87
CA ASP A 381 -12.88 11.51 19.08
C ASP A 381 -13.25 10.15 19.67
N VAL A 382 -14.18 10.10 20.63
CA VAL A 382 -14.70 8.84 21.20
C VAL A 382 -15.35 7.98 20.13
N LYS A 383 -16.13 8.58 19.21
CA LYS A 383 -16.72 7.84 18.09
C LYS A 383 -15.66 7.26 17.16
N ARG A 384 -14.63 8.02 16.82
CA ARG A 384 -13.52 7.53 15.98
C ARG A 384 -12.80 6.37 16.64
N LEU A 385 -12.46 6.53 17.91
CA LEU A 385 -11.82 5.47 18.70
C LEU A 385 -12.66 4.18 18.75
N TRP A 386 -14.00 4.32 18.82
CA TRP A 386 -14.91 3.18 18.83
C TRP A 386 -15.01 2.46 17.47
N TYR A 387 -14.99 3.20 16.36
CA TYR A 387 -15.15 2.61 15.02
C TYR A 387 -13.83 2.12 14.40
N ASP A 388 -12.75 2.88 14.57
CA ASP A 388 -11.45 2.60 13.93
C ASP A 388 -10.57 1.70 14.82
N GLY A 389 -10.80 1.68 16.14
CA GLY A 389 -9.97 0.95 17.10
C GLY A 389 -8.78 1.77 17.63
N LEU A 390 -8.13 1.28 18.69
CA LEU A 390 -7.09 2.02 19.40
C LEU A 390 -5.77 2.12 18.61
N GLU A 391 -5.37 1.04 17.95
CA GLU A 391 -4.10 0.94 17.22
C GLU A 391 -4.07 1.90 16.03
N ASP A 392 -5.06 1.79 15.14
CA ASP A 392 -5.23 2.68 13.98
C ASP A 392 -5.40 4.15 14.42
N PHE A 393 -6.10 4.40 15.54
CA PHE A 393 -6.25 5.76 16.08
C PHE A 393 -4.92 6.37 16.53
N LEU A 394 -4.05 5.58 17.18
CA LEU A 394 -2.77 6.04 17.67
C LEU A 394 -1.70 6.12 16.58
N GLU A 395 -1.82 5.37 15.48
CA GLU A 395 -0.87 5.48 14.36
C GLU A 395 -0.96 6.86 13.67
N GLU A 396 -2.14 7.47 13.61
CA GLU A 396 -2.34 8.77 12.97
C GLU A 396 -1.98 9.94 13.91
N SER A 397 -0.87 10.64 13.60
CA SER A 397 -0.38 11.80 14.38
C SER A 397 -1.41 12.93 14.57
N ARG A 398 -2.34 13.10 13.62
CA ARG A 398 -3.43 14.07 13.72
C ARG A 398 -4.41 13.73 14.85
N ASN A 399 -4.69 12.44 15.04
CA ASN A 399 -5.60 11.96 16.07
C ASN A 399 -4.93 12.07 17.45
N GLN A 400 -3.63 11.75 17.54
CA GLN A 400 -2.83 12.01 18.74
C GLN A 400 -2.88 13.48 19.17
N LEU A 401 -2.65 14.43 18.25
CA LEU A 401 -2.72 15.87 18.55
C LEU A 401 -4.12 16.27 19.04
N SER A 402 -5.17 15.77 18.39
CA SER A 402 -6.56 16.10 18.75
C SER A 402 -6.91 15.57 20.14
N PHE A 403 -6.48 14.35 20.48
CA PHE A 403 -6.68 13.74 21.80
C PHE A 403 -5.97 14.53 22.90
N VAL A 404 -4.68 14.85 22.71
CA VAL A 404 -3.90 15.63 23.68
C VAL A 404 -4.53 17.01 23.88
N MET A 405 -4.85 17.72 22.80
CA MET A 405 -5.51 19.02 22.84
C MET A 405 -6.84 18.96 23.62
N ASN A 406 -7.71 17.99 23.33
CA ASN A 406 -9.01 17.84 24.00
C ASN A 406 -8.86 17.49 25.49
N SER A 407 -7.87 16.66 25.84
CA SER A 407 -7.57 16.32 27.24
C SER A 407 -7.13 17.54 28.06
N LEU A 408 -6.31 18.42 27.48
CA LEU A 408 -5.84 19.66 28.11
C LEU A 408 -6.98 20.66 28.31
N TYR A 409 -7.86 20.80 27.33
CA TYR A 409 -9.05 21.62 27.47
C TYR A 409 -9.99 21.08 28.55
N LEU A 410 -10.22 19.76 28.59
CA LEU A 410 -11.04 19.14 29.63
C LEU A 410 -10.47 19.39 31.04
N ALA A 411 -9.15 19.22 31.21
CA ALA A 411 -8.45 19.51 32.46
C ALA A 411 -8.57 21.00 32.85
N THR A 412 -8.43 21.91 31.89
CA THR A 412 -8.59 23.36 32.10
C THR A 412 -9.96 23.70 32.68
N PHE A 413 -11.04 23.21 32.04
CA PHE A 413 -12.40 23.53 32.48
C PHE A 413 -12.75 22.82 33.79
N ALA A 414 -12.25 21.60 34.02
CA ALA A 414 -12.40 20.91 35.31
C ALA A 414 -11.75 21.70 36.45
N LEU A 415 -10.51 22.19 36.25
CA LEU A 415 -9.82 23.02 37.24
C LEU A 415 -10.53 24.36 37.48
N LYS A 416 -11.13 24.98 36.45
CA LYS A 416 -11.94 26.19 36.62
C LYS A 416 -13.18 25.95 37.46
N VAL A 417 -13.88 24.83 37.24
CA VAL A 417 -15.06 24.45 38.06
C VAL A 417 -14.64 24.20 39.51
N VAL A 418 -13.52 23.50 39.73
CA VAL A 418 -12.97 23.27 41.08
C VAL A 418 -12.57 24.59 41.74
N ALA A 419 -11.90 25.48 41.00
CA ALA A 419 -11.49 26.79 41.49
C ALA A 419 -12.70 27.63 41.89
N HIS A 420 -13.75 27.65 41.05
CA HIS A 420 -14.98 28.37 41.33
C HIS A 420 -15.73 27.84 42.56
N ASN A 421 -15.75 26.53 42.77
CA ASN A 421 -16.46 25.94 43.92
C ASN A 421 -15.73 26.10 45.25
N LYS A 422 -14.40 26.22 45.23
CA LYS A 422 -13.56 26.20 46.44
C LYS A 422 -13.05 27.57 46.87
N PHE A 423 -12.90 28.50 45.91
CA PHE A 423 -12.29 29.81 46.16
C PHE A 423 -13.26 30.92 45.71
N HIS A 424 -13.65 31.77 46.67
CA HIS A 424 -14.55 32.91 46.43
C HIS A 424 -13.93 34.24 46.88
N ASP A 425 -12.66 34.25 47.28
CA ASP A 425 -11.99 35.41 47.84
C ASP A 425 -11.40 36.33 46.76
N TYR A 426 -11.31 37.61 47.08
CA TYR A 426 -10.64 38.61 46.24
C TYR A 426 -9.26 38.89 46.82
N ALA A 427 -8.21 38.49 46.10
CA ALA A 427 -6.82 38.74 46.47
C ALA A 427 -6.02 39.13 45.23
N GLU A 428 -5.02 40.00 45.39
CA GLU A 428 -4.14 40.37 44.30
C GLU A 428 -3.39 39.14 43.77
N ARG A 429 -3.26 39.03 42.45
CA ARG A 429 -2.67 37.86 41.77
C ARG A 429 -1.25 37.49 42.24
N LYS A 430 -0.52 38.44 42.84
CA LYS A 430 0.83 38.23 43.38
C LYS A 430 0.84 37.40 44.66
N ASP A 431 -0.26 37.42 45.40
CA ASP A 431 -0.40 36.76 46.70
C ASP A 431 -1.00 35.36 46.56
N TRP A 432 -1.24 34.91 45.33
CA TRP A 432 -1.80 33.59 45.05
C TRP A 432 -0.73 32.52 45.26
N ASP A 433 -1.15 31.37 45.78
CA ASP A 433 -0.28 30.21 45.87
C ASP A 433 0.23 29.79 44.47
N ALA A 434 1.48 29.34 44.39
CA ALA A 434 2.13 29.01 43.13
C ALA A 434 1.40 27.88 42.37
N PHE A 435 0.72 26.99 43.10
CA PHE A 435 -0.08 25.89 42.54
C PHE A 435 -1.59 26.16 42.55
N HIS A 436 -2.00 27.43 42.65
CA HIS A 436 -3.42 27.77 42.63
C HIS A 436 -4.10 27.22 41.36
N PRO A 437 -5.26 26.53 41.46
CA PRO A 437 -5.86 25.82 40.34
C PRO A 437 -6.19 26.72 39.13
N THR A 438 -6.49 28.00 39.36
CA THR A 438 -6.68 28.98 38.28
C THR A 438 -5.40 29.22 37.47
N LEU A 439 -4.23 29.29 38.11
CA LEU A 439 -2.95 29.49 37.42
C LEU A 439 -2.58 28.27 36.58
N VAL A 440 -2.78 27.07 37.14
CA VAL A 440 -2.57 25.81 36.42
C VAL A 440 -3.54 25.71 35.23
N ALA A 441 -4.82 26.07 35.43
CA ALA A 441 -5.81 26.10 34.34
C ALA A 441 -5.42 27.08 33.23
N GLU A 442 -4.94 28.29 33.56
CA GLU A 442 -4.47 29.25 32.55
C GLU A 442 -3.26 28.73 31.76
N GLY A 443 -2.31 28.06 32.43
CA GLY A 443 -1.15 27.45 31.78
C GLY A 443 -1.54 26.33 30.82
N LEU A 444 -2.41 25.41 31.26
CA LEU A 444 -2.94 24.33 30.42
C LEU A 444 -3.76 24.88 29.25
N PHE A 445 -4.55 25.93 29.47
CA PHE A 445 -5.34 26.61 28.44
C PHE A 445 -4.45 27.22 27.36
N ALA A 446 -3.39 27.91 27.75
CA ALA A 446 -2.44 28.51 26.82
C ALA A 446 -1.77 27.44 25.94
N PHE A 447 -1.34 26.32 26.54
CA PHE A 447 -0.76 25.20 25.80
C PHE A 447 -1.78 24.56 24.84
N ALA A 448 -3.01 24.32 25.30
CA ALA A 448 -4.10 23.80 24.47
C ALA A 448 -4.43 24.74 23.29
N ASN A 449 -4.39 26.06 23.49
CA ASN A 449 -4.58 27.05 22.43
C ASN A 449 -3.51 26.92 21.35
N VAL A 450 -2.23 26.80 21.72
CA VAL A 450 -1.14 26.60 20.75
C VAL A 450 -1.37 25.34 19.92
N LEU A 451 -1.71 24.21 20.56
CA LEU A 451 -2.02 22.97 19.85
C LEU A 451 -3.24 23.10 18.92
N SER A 452 -4.24 23.88 19.32
CA SER A 452 -5.42 24.14 18.49
C SER A 452 -5.10 24.93 17.22
N TYR A 453 -4.15 25.88 17.27
CA TYR A 453 -3.65 26.54 16.07
C TYR A 453 -2.80 25.61 15.22
N LEU A 454 -1.98 24.75 15.84
CA LEU A 454 -1.18 23.76 15.11
C LEU A 454 -2.06 22.81 14.28
N ARG A 455 -3.27 22.50 14.76
CA ARG A 455 -4.23 21.67 14.02
C ARG A 455 -4.64 22.26 12.66
N LEU A 456 -4.57 23.58 12.46
CA LEU A 456 -4.86 24.21 11.16
C LEU A 456 -3.88 23.79 10.07
N PHE A 457 -2.63 23.46 10.44
CA PHE A 457 -1.64 23.00 9.45
C PHE A 457 -2.17 21.78 8.71
N PHE A 458 -2.87 20.85 9.36
CA PHE A 458 -3.44 19.68 8.68
C PHE A 458 -4.44 20.02 7.56
N MET A 459 -5.08 21.19 7.58
CA MET A 459 -5.96 21.62 6.49
C MET A 459 -5.19 22.05 5.23
N TYR A 460 -3.90 22.41 5.37
CA TYR A 460 -3.07 22.82 4.24
C TYR A 460 -2.76 21.68 3.27
N THR A 461 -2.80 20.42 3.73
CA THR A 461 -2.69 19.21 2.88
C THR A 461 -3.70 19.18 1.74
N THR A 462 -4.85 19.85 1.90
CA THR A 462 -5.90 19.92 0.86
C THR A 462 -5.59 20.95 -0.23
N SER A 463 -4.67 21.87 0.01
CA SER A 463 -4.26 22.88 -0.95
C SER A 463 -3.25 22.30 -1.94
N SER A 464 -3.44 22.54 -3.24
CA SER A 464 -2.50 22.10 -4.26
C SER A 464 -1.13 22.79 -4.18
N ILE A 465 -1.06 23.95 -3.53
CA ILE A 465 0.18 24.75 -3.40
C ILE A 465 0.85 24.48 -2.06
N LEU A 466 0.08 24.50 -0.97
CA LEU A 466 0.62 24.36 0.39
C LEU A 466 0.78 22.90 0.81
N GLY A 467 0.06 21.97 0.18
CA GLY A 467 0.11 20.55 0.51
C GLY A 467 1.50 19.93 0.33
N PRO A 468 2.15 20.08 -0.85
CA PRO A 468 3.50 19.55 -1.05
C PRO A 468 4.53 20.15 -0.08
N LEU A 469 4.40 21.44 0.26
CA LEU A 469 5.25 22.09 1.25
C LEU A 469 5.08 21.46 2.63
N GLN A 470 3.85 21.20 3.05
CA GLN A 470 3.58 20.57 4.33
C GLN A 470 4.07 19.13 4.41
N VAL A 471 4.00 18.35 3.33
CA VAL A 471 4.47 16.95 3.35
C VAL A 471 6.00 16.88 3.50
N ASN A 472 6.72 17.92 3.08
CA ASN A 472 8.17 18.00 3.21
C ASN A 472 8.63 18.55 4.57
N ILE A 473 7.72 19.19 5.34
CA ILE A 473 7.96 19.71 6.69
C ILE A 473 7.62 18.60 7.69
#